data_AF-A0A3D1TVM3-F1
#
_entry.id   AF-A0A3D1TVM3-F1
#
_cell.length_a   1.000
_cell.length_b   1.000
_cell.length_c   1.000
_cell.angle_alpha   90.00
_cell.angle_beta   90.00
_cell.angle_gamma   90.00
#
_symmetry.space_group_name_H-M   'P 1'
#
loop_
_entity.id
_entity.type
_entity.pdbx_description
1 polymer ?
#
loop_
_entity_poly.entity_id
_entity_poly.type
_entity_poly.pdbx_seq_one_letter_code
_entity_poly.pdbx_strand_id
1 'polypeptide(L)'
;MGLPEGSTSRAAAREDGFEVAGTEQVSSWAELIAVLVPDQLQGAVFHAAIEPQLRSGKSLVFAHGFSLRYGQIVPPSDVDVLLVAPVGPGQMLRRLFLEGFGIPAVWAVRQDASGSAEGLALSYAAALGCTRAGVVHSTIEEETETDLFGEQ
;
A
#
# COMPACT_ATOMS: atom_id res chain seq x y z
N MET A 1 4.48 -1.16 12.65
CA MET A 1 5.28 -1.52 11.46
C MET A 1 5.60 -3.01 11.47
N GLY A 2 5.13 -3.74 10.46
CA GLY A 2 5.44 -5.16 10.27
C GLY A 2 6.72 -5.30 9.47
N LEU A 3 7.80 -5.75 10.10
CA LEU A 3 9.11 -5.93 9.45
C LEU A 3 9.68 -7.32 9.80
N PRO A 4 10.38 -7.99 8.88
CA PRO A 4 11.16 -9.19 9.18
C PRO A 4 12.15 -8.93 10.32
N GLU A 5 12.50 -9.96 11.11
CA GLU A 5 13.43 -9.81 12.24
C GLU A 5 14.81 -9.28 11.82
N GLY A 6 15.32 -9.73 10.68
CA GLY A 6 16.61 -9.31 10.13
C GLY A 6 16.58 -8.00 9.34
N SER A 7 15.45 -7.27 9.28
CA SER A 7 15.38 -6.05 8.50
C SER A 7 16.25 -4.93 9.09
N THR A 8 17.09 -4.32 8.26
CA THR A 8 17.93 -3.17 8.63
C THR A 8 17.11 -1.91 8.93
N SER A 9 15.87 -1.82 8.43
CA SER A 9 14.98 -0.67 8.66
C SER A 9 14.32 -0.65 10.04
N ARG A 10 14.47 -1.72 10.85
CA ARG A 10 13.85 -1.78 12.20
C ARG A 10 14.37 -0.70 13.14
N ALA A 11 15.65 -0.36 13.06
CA ALA A 11 16.25 0.65 13.90
C ALA A 11 15.68 2.04 13.57
N ALA A 12 15.75 2.43 12.30
CA ALA A 12 15.17 3.69 11.81
C ALA A 12 13.68 3.82 12.14
N ALA A 13 12.89 2.76 11.94
CA ALA A 13 11.46 2.79 12.27
C ALA A 13 11.20 3.04 13.78
N ARG A 14 12.05 2.51 14.67
CA ARG A 14 11.94 2.78 16.12
C ARG A 14 12.39 4.18 16.49
N GLU A 15 13.44 4.69 15.84
CA GLU A 15 13.91 6.07 16.00
C GLU A 15 12.83 7.08 15.58
N ASP A 16 12.08 6.77 14.53
CA ASP A 16 10.91 7.53 14.07
C ASP A 16 9.67 7.35 14.98
N GLY A 17 9.78 6.57 16.06
CA GLY A 17 8.73 6.38 17.07
C GLY A 17 7.69 5.31 16.73
N PHE A 18 7.92 4.46 15.73
CA PHE A 18 6.99 3.38 15.41
C PHE A 18 7.22 2.14 16.28
N GLU A 19 6.12 1.51 16.68
CA GLU A 19 6.17 0.14 17.18
C GLU A 19 6.53 -0.83 16.04
N VAL A 20 7.53 -1.66 16.27
CA VAL A 20 8.05 -2.62 15.28
C VAL A 20 7.88 -4.04 15.78
N ALA A 21 7.15 -4.84 15.01
CA ALA A 21 6.86 -6.24 15.27
C ALA A 21 7.03 -7.08 13.98
N GLY A 22 6.88 -8.40 14.10
CA GLY A 22 6.92 -9.29 12.93
C GLY A 22 5.74 -9.02 11.98
N THR A 23 5.94 -9.24 10.68
CA THR A 23 4.90 -8.99 9.66
C THR A 23 3.61 -9.78 9.94
N GLU A 24 3.73 -11.04 10.34
CA GLU A 24 2.58 -11.88 10.71
C GLU A 24 1.82 -11.29 11.91
N GLN A 25 2.54 -10.92 12.96
CA GLN A 25 1.96 -10.32 14.16
C GLN A 25 1.20 -9.04 13.83
N VAL A 26 1.79 -8.14 13.03
CA VAL A 26 1.12 -6.90 12.61
C VAL A 26 -0.11 -7.19 11.76
N SER A 27 -0.02 -8.13 10.82
CA SER A 27 -1.11 -8.50 9.92
C SER A 27 -2.30 -9.12 10.67
N SER A 28 -2.05 -9.79 11.81
CA SER A 28 -3.11 -10.41 12.62
C SER A 28 -4.13 -9.39 13.14
N TRP A 29 -3.66 -8.25 13.64
CA TRP A 29 -4.53 -7.22 14.24
C TRP A 29 -4.88 -6.07 13.29
N ALA A 30 -4.09 -5.82 12.25
CA ALA A 30 -4.35 -4.72 11.31
C ALA A 30 -5.62 -4.94 10.50
N GLU A 31 -6.49 -3.93 10.39
CA GLU A 31 -7.71 -3.98 9.57
C GLU A 31 -7.44 -3.54 8.12
N LEU A 32 -6.56 -2.54 7.95
CA LEU A 32 -5.99 -2.13 6.67
C LEU A 32 -4.48 -2.45 6.68
N ILE A 33 -4.02 -3.24 5.71
CA ILE A 33 -2.62 -3.66 5.57
C ILE A 33 -2.02 -2.99 4.33
N ALA A 34 -1.06 -2.09 4.55
CA ALA A 34 -0.29 -1.48 3.47
C ALA A 34 0.92 -2.35 3.10
N VAL A 35 0.95 -2.84 1.86
CA VAL A 35 2.02 -3.70 1.33
C VAL A 35 3.03 -2.83 0.59
N LEU A 36 4.09 -2.43 1.29
CA LEU A 36 5.09 -1.45 0.81
C LEU A 36 6.52 -2.01 0.79
N VAL A 37 6.65 -3.33 0.69
CA VAL A 37 7.94 -3.99 0.43
C VAL A 37 8.24 -3.93 -1.07
N PRO A 38 9.51 -4.08 -1.51
CA PRO A 38 9.86 -4.14 -2.92
C PRO A 38 9.00 -5.16 -3.69
N ASP A 39 8.58 -4.84 -4.90
CA ASP A 39 7.60 -5.64 -5.67
C ASP A 39 7.99 -7.11 -5.80
N GLN A 40 9.27 -7.38 -6.06
CA GLN A 40 9.81 -8.73 -6.16
C GLN A 40 9.72 -9.55 -4.86
N LEU A 41 9.53 -8.89 -3.71
CA LEU A 41 9.37 -9.53 -2.40
C LEU A 41 7.91 -9.62 -1.96
N GLN A 42 7.00 -8.87 -2.58
CA GLN A 42 5.61 -8.78 -2.14
C GLN A 42 4.92 -10.14 -2.13
N GLY A 43 5.03 -10.94 -3.19
CA GLY A 43 4.41 -12.27 -3.26
C GLY A 43 4.88 -13.20 -2.12
N ALA A 44 6.18 -13.28 -1.89
CA ALA A 44 6.75 -14.11 -0.82
C ALA A 44 6.29 -13.66 0.57
N VAL A 45 6.30 -12.34 0.84
CA VAL A 45 5.84 -11.78 2.12
C VAL A 45 4.34 -11.98 2.29
N PHE A 46 3.56 -11.80 1.23
CA PHE A 46 2.12 -11.96 1.23
C PHE A 46 1.73 -13.38 1.64
N HIS A 47 2.20 -14.39 0.91
CA HIS A 47 1.86 -15.78 1.15
C HIS A 47 2.34 -16.30 2.51
N ALA A 48 3.52 -15.86 2.95
CA ALA A 48 4.09 -16.36 4.21
C ALA A 48 3.48 -15.71 5.46
N ALA A 49 3.14 -14.42 5.40
CA ALA A 49 2.86 -13.65 6.61
C ALA A 49 1.54 -12.86 6.60
N ILE A 50 1.00 -12.53 5.42
CA ILE A 50 -0.20 -11.68 5.32
C ILE A 50 -1.43 -12.55 5.05
N GLU A 51 -1.39 -13.37 4.00
CA GLU A 51 -2.50 -14.22 3.55
C GLU A 51 -3.10 -15.09 4.68
N PRO A 52 -2.31 -15.78 5.53
CA PRO A 52 -2.86 -16.58 6.62
C PRO A 52 -3.61 -15.77 7.69
N GLN A 53 -3.39 -14.45 7.72
CA GLN A 53 -3.98 -13.52 8.69
C GLN A 53 -5.17 -12.75 8.10
N LEU A 54 -5.46 -12.93 6.81
CA LEU A 54 -6.60 -12.30 6.16
C LEU A 54 -7.91 -12.95 6.61
N ARG A 55 -8.93 -12.10 6.75
CA ARG A 55 -10.31 -12.47 7.06
C ARG A 55 -11.24 -11.43 6.46
N SER A 56 -12.49 -11.81 6.23
CA SER A 56 -13.52 -10.91 5.73
C SER A 56 -13.53 -9.57 6.49
N GLY A 57 -13.65 -8.48 5.73
CA GLY A 57 -13.66 -7.11 6.24
C GLY A 57 -12.28 -6.48 6.44
N LYS A 58 -11.17 -7.22 6.26
CA LYS A 58 -9.85 -6.60 6.11
C LYS A 58 -9.69 -5.99 4.72
N SER A 59 -8.73 -5.08 4.60
CA SER A 59 -8.38 -4.41 3.36
C SER A 59 -6.88 -4.44 3.12
N LEU A 60 -6.48 -4.54 1.85
CA LEU A 60 -5.11 -4.41 1.39
C LEU A 60 -4.96 -3.11 0.60
N VAL A 61 -3.86 -2.39 0.82
CA VAL A 61 -3.49 -1.24 0.00
C VAL A 61 -2.08 -1.39 -0.55
N PHE A 62 -1.93 -1.19 -1.85
CA PHE A 62 -0.68 -1.22 -2.57
C PHE A 62 -0.31 0.19 -3.04
N ALA A 63 1.00 0.47 -3.13
CA ALA A 63 1.51 1.70 -3.73
C ALA A 63 1.90 1.55 -5.20
N HIS A 64 1.89 0.32 -5.72
CA HIS A 64 2.13 -0.01 -7.11
C HIS A 64 1.38 -1.30 -7.48
N GLY A 65 0.89 -1.40 -8.71
CA GLY A 65 0.01 -2.47 -9.15
C GLY A 65 0.72 -3.75 -9.61
N PHE A 66 2.06 -3.78 -9.71
CA PHE A 66 2.84 -4.91 -10.27
C PHE A 66 2.38 -6.29 -9.80
N SER A 67 2.37 -6.53 -8.49
CA SER A 67 2.06 -7.86 -7.94
C SER A 67 0.62 -8.29 -8.18
N LEU A 68 -0.31 -7.33 -8.27
CA LEU A 68 -1.71 -7.58 -8.59
C LEU A 68 -1.88 -7.83 -10.10
N ARG A 69 -1.23 -7.00 -10.93
CA ARG A 69 -1.34 -7.05 -12.39
C ARG A 69 -0.79 -8.34 -12.98
N TYR A 70 0.34 -8.81 -12.47
CA TYR A 70 1.03 -10.00 -12.96
C TYR A 70 0.76 -11.26 -12.13
N GLY A 71 -0.25 -11.21 -11.25
CA GLY A 71 -0.72 -12.39 -10.51
C GLY A 71 0.28 -12.98 -9.54
N GLN A 72 1.25 -12.19 -9.06
CA GLN A 72 2.13 -12.59 -7.95
C GLN A 72 1.37 -12.67 -6.62
N ILE A 73 0.29 -11.88 -6.51
CA ILE A 73 -0.64 -11.90 -5.40
C ILE A 73 -2.05 -12.01 -5.96
N VAL A 74 -2.80 -13.01 -5.46
CA VAL A 74 -4.24 -13.16 -5.71
C VAL A 74 -4.94 -13.09 -4.35
N PRO A 75 -5.49 -11.93 -3.97
CA PRO A 75 -6.16 -11.78 -2.68
C PRO A 75 -7.43 -12.65 -2.59
N PRO A 76 -7.84 -13.08 -1.38
CA PRO A 76 -9.15 -13.69 -1.15
C PRO A 76 -10.30 -12.77 -1.63
N SER A 77 -11.41 -13.34 -2.08
CA SER A 77 -12.52 -12.54 -2.65
C SER A 77 -13.30 -11.69 -1.64
N ASP A 78 -13.08 -11.91 -0.34
CA ASP A 78 -13.84 -11.32 0.78
C ASP A 78 -13.09 -10.17 1.49
N VAL A 79 -12.00 -9.67 0.92
CA VAL A 79 -11.25 -8.49 1.39
C VAL A 79 -11.30 -7.34 0.39
N ASP A 80 -11.14 -6.10 0.84
CA ASP A 80 -10.97 -4.99 -0.11
C ASP A 80 -9.53 -4.95 -0.62
N VAL A 81 -9.35 -4.57 -1.88
CA VAL A 81 -8.02 -4.44 -2.50
C VAL A 81 -7.94 -3.10 -3.22
N LEU A 82 -7.09 -2.23 -2.67
CA LEU A 82 -6.95 -0.83 -3.06
C LEU A 82 -5.54 -0.58 -3.61
N LEU A 83 -5.43 0.43 -4.46
CA LEU A 83 -4.16 1.01 -4.86
C LEU A 83 -4.21 2.51 -4.64
N VAL A 84 -3.16 3.05 -4.02
CA VAL A 84 -2.90 4.49 -3.89
C VAL A 84 -1.42 4.72 -4.15
N ALA A 85 -1.11 5.25 -5.33
CA ALA A 85 0.24 5.44 -5.85
C ALA A 85 0.59 6.94 -5.96
N PRO A 86 1.33 7.51 -4.98
CA PRO A 86 1.87 8.85 -5.08
C PRO A 86 2.87 8.96 -6.23
N VAL A 87 2.72 9.98 -7.07
CA VAL A 87 3.55 10.21 -8.26
C VAL A 87 4.86 10.89 -7.84
N GLY A 88 5.78 10.12 -7.27
CA GLY A 88 7.14 10.53 -6.97
C GLY A 88 7.78 9.84 -5.76
N PRO A 89 9.08 10.11 -5.50
CA PRO A 89 9.82 9.47 -4.43
C PRO A 89 9.19 9.62 -3.04
N GLY A 90 9.21 8.54 -2.23
CA GLY A 90 8.66 8.57 -0.87
C GLY A 90 9.28 9.62 0.06
N GLN A 91 10.55 9.95 -0.11
CA GLN A 91 11.19 11.05 0.64
C GLN A 91 10.58 12.42 0.31
N MET A 92 10.24 12.63 -0.96
CA MET A 92 9.57 13.85 -1.43
C MET A 92 8.15 13.92 -0.87
N LEU A 93 7.43 12.79 -0.84
CA LEU A 93 6.09 12.71 -0.24
C LEU A 93 6.12 13.19 1.21
N ARG A 94 7.03 12.64 2.03
CA ARG A 94 7.15 13.04 3.43
C ARG A 94 7.53 14.51 3.59
N ARG A 95 8.50 14.99 2.81
CA ARG A 95 8.96 16.38 2.88
C ARG A 95 7.82 17.36 2.56
N LEU A 96 7.16 17.20 1.41
CA LEU A 96 6.08 18.09 1.00
C LEU A 96 4.89 18.03 1.96
N PHE A 97 4.57 16.85 2.49
CA PHE A 97 3.53 16.70 3.50
C PHE A 97 3.78 17.58 4.74
N LEU A 98 5.03 17.61 5.22
CA LEU A 98 5.45 18.42 6.37
C LEU A 98 5.44 19.92 6.07
N GLU A 99 5.73 20.30 4.83
CA GLU A 99 5.65 21.69 4.35
C GLU A 99 4.19 22.15 4.10
N GLY A 100 3.20 21.28 4.33
CA GLY A 100 1.77 21.58 4.14
C GLY A 100 1.28 21.37 2.70
N PHE A 101 2.14 20.89 1.80
CA PHE A 101 1.81 20.52 0.43
C PHE A 101 1.48 19.03 0.32
N GLY A 102 1.25 18.57 -0.90
CA GLY A 102 1.05 17.16 -1.25
C GLY A 102 1.69 16.85 -2.60
N ILE A 103 1.76 15.56 -2.92
CA ILE A 103 2.13 15.08 -4.27
C ILE A 103 0.88 14.49 -4.90
N PRO A 104 0.64 14.68 -6.22
CA PRO A 104 -0.45 13.99 -6.91
C PRO A 104 -0.38 12.48 -6.69
N ALA A 105 -1.52 11.81 -6.65
CA ALA A 105 -1.56 10.36 -6.59
C ALA A 105 -2.59 9.78 -7.56
N VAL A 106 -2.31 8.59 -8.05
CA VAL A 106 -3.28 7.73 -8.71
C VAL A 106 -3.93 6.83 -7.66
N TRP A 107 -5.23 6.59 -7.78
CA TRP A 107 -5.93 5.61 -6.95
C TRP A 107 -6.79 4.68 -7.81
N ALA A 108 -6.95 3.45 -7.35
CA ALA A 108 -7.79 2.44 -7.98
C ALA A 108 -8.36 1.47 -6.95
N VAL A 109 -9.47 0.83 -7.30
CA VAL A 109 -10.04 -0.29 -6.53
C VAL A 109 -9.99 -1.53 -7.41
N ARG A 110 -9.24 -2.54 -6.99
CA ARG A 110 -9.18 -3.84 -7.66
C ARG A 110 -10.35 -4.73 -7.25
N GLN A 111 -10.72 -4.68 -5.98
CA GLN A 111 -11.78 -5.49 -5.39
C GLN A 111 -12.48 -4.70 -4.28
N ASP A 112 -13.80 -4.64 -4.33
CA ASP A 112 -14.65 -4.01 -3.32
C ASP A 112 -15.57 -5.06 -2.71
N ALA A 113 -15.09 -5.72 -1.65
CA ALA A 113 -15.85 -6.72 -0.91
C ALA A 113 -16.79 -6.07 0.12
N SER A 114 -16.44 -4.88 0.62
CA SER A 114 -17.20 -4.16 1.64
C SER A 114 -18.30 -3.25 1.08
N GLY A 115 -18.19 -2.84 -0.19
CA GLY A 115 -19.01 -1.77 -0.78
C GLY A 115 -18.55 -0.36 -0.39
N SER A 116 -17.38 -0.24 0.25
CA SER A 116 -16.82 1.02 0.76
C SER A 116 -15.35 1.22 0.37
N ALA A 117 -14.79 0.36 -0.49
CA ALA A 117 -13.39 0.39 -0.89
C ALA A 117 -12.95 1.75 -1.49
N GLU A 118 -13.79 2.37 -2.30
CA GLU A 118 -13.51 3.69 -2.88
C GLU A 118 -13.31 4.77 -1.81
N GLY A 119 -14.23 4.84 -0.84
CA GLY A 119 -14.13 5.79 0.27
C GLY A 119 -12.88 5.56 1.11
N LEU A 120 -12.50 4.29 1.31
CA LEU A 120 -11.28 3.92 2.02
C LEU A 120 -10.01 4.32 1.25
N ALA A 121 -9.97 4.11 -0.07
CA ALA A 121 -8.84 4.52 -0.92
C ALA A 121 -8.64 6.04 -0.92
N LEU A 122 -9.73 6.81 -1.08
CA LEU A 122 -9.68 8.27 -1.04
C LEU A 122 -9.29 8.80 0.36
N SER A 123 -9.79 8.16 1.43
CA SER A 123 -9.39 8.46 2.80
C SER A 123 -7.89 8.22 3.03
N TYR A 124 -7.38 7.09 2.56
CA TYR A 124 -5.95 6.77 2.63
C TYR A 124 -5.10 7.79 1.86
N ALA A 125 -5.50 8.15 0.64
CA ALA A 125 -4.82 9.18 -0.15
C ALA A 125 -4.84 10.56 0.52
N ALA A 126 -5.94 10.91 1.19
CA ALA A 126 -6.03 12.14 1.98
C ALA A 126 -5.11 12.11 3.21
N ALA A 127 -4.98 10.97 3.88
CA ALA A 127 -4.07 10.78 5.02
C ALA A 127 -2.59 10.96 4.62
N LEU A 128 -2.23 10.58 3.38
CA LEU A 128 -0.91 10.84 2.79
C LEU A 128 -0.72 12.30 2.36
N GLY A 129 -1.78 13.12 2.39
CA GLY A 129 -1.79 14.51 1.92
C GLY A 129 -1.88 14.67 0.40
N CYS A 130 -2.02 13.59 -0.36
CA CYS A 130 -2.06 13.63 -1.83
C CYS A 130 -3.25 14.43 -2.37
N THR A 131 -4.38 14.42 -1.66
CA THR A 131 -5.57 15.20 -2.04
C THR A 131 -5.37 16.71 -2.01
N ARG A 132 -4.31 17.21 -1.36
CA ARG A 132 -3.92 18.64 -1.41
C ARG A 132 -3.44 19.06 -2.79
N ALA A 133 -2.79 18.15 -3.52
CA ALA A 133 -2.33 18.38 -4.89
C ALA A 133 -3.34 17.89 -5.93
N GLY A 134 -4.01 16.78 -5.64
CA GLY A 134 -5.02 16.17 -6.50
C GLY A 134 -4.83 14.66 -6.59
N VAL A 135 -5.93 13.93 -6.69
CA VAL A 135 -5.91 12.48 -6.90
C VAL A 135 -6.74 12.11 -8.12
N VAL A 136 -6.24 11.17 -8.91
CA VAL A 136 -6.87 10.76 -10.17
C VAL A 136 -7.24 9.28 -10.07
N HIS A 137 -8.48 8.96 -10.44
CA HIS A 137 -8.94 7.58 -10.53
C HIS A 137 -8.34 6.91 -11.77
N SER A 138 -7.90 5.67 -11.61
CA SER A 138 -7.33 4.83 -12.67
C SER A 138 -7.68 3.36 -12.43
N THR A 139 -7.12 2.46 -13.23
CA THR A 139 -7.12 1.02 -13.00
C THR A 139 -5.75 0.52 -12.54
N ILE A 140 -5.69 -0.70 -11.98
CA ILE A 140 -4.41 -1.35 -11.64
C ILE A 140 -3.57 -1.54 -12.90
N GLU A 141 -4.22 -1.92 -14.00
CA GLU A 141 -3.62 -2.12 -15.31
C GLU A 141 -2.97 -0.83 -15.83
N GLU A 142 -3.72 0.27 -15.88
CA GLU A 142 -3.22 1.57 -16.35
C GLU A 142 -2.11 2.12 -15.45
N GLU A 143 -2.26 2.05 -14.13
CA GLU A 143 -1.20 2.49 -13.22
C GLU A 143 0.08 1.67 -13.42
N THR A 144 -0.02 0.34 -13.44
CA THR A 144 1.16 -0.53 -13.56
C THR A 144 1.90 -0.28 -14.87
N GLU A 145 1.15 -0.23 -15.98
CA GLU A 145 1.75 -0.11 -17.32
C GLU A 145 2.34 1.29 -17.57
N THR A 146 1.72 2.34 -17.05
CA THR A 146 2.23 3.71 -17.20
C THR A 146 3.42 4.01 -16.29
N ASP A 147 3.40 3.50 -15.06
CA ASP A 147 4.50 3.65 -14.11
C ASP A 147 5.76 2.92 -14.59
N LEU A 148 5.64 1.63 -14.95
CA LEU A 148 6.75 0.85 -15.50
C LEU A 148 7.34 1.42 -16.80
N PHE A 149 6.52 2.13 -17.59
CA PHE A 149 7.00 2.82 -18.78
C PHE A 149 7.72 4.13 -18.44
N GLY A 150 7.26 4.86 -17.42
CA GLY A 150 7.84 6.13 -16.99
C GLY A 150 9.19 5.98 -16.29
N GLU A 151 9.44 4.85 -15.63
CA GLU A 151 10.67 4.60 -14.87
C GLU A 151 11.82 3.94 -15.66
N GLN A 152 11.60 3.52 -16.91
CA GLN A 152 12.61 2.94 -17.82
C GLN A 152 13.40 4.01 -18.59
#